data_AF-A0A378MEP9-F1
#
_entry.id   AF-A0A378MEP9-F1
#
_cell.length_a   1.000
_cell.length_b   1.000
_cell.length_c   1.000
_cell.angle_alpha   90.00
_cell.angle_beta   90.00
_cell.angle_gamma   90.00
#
_symmetry.space_group_name_H-M   'P 1'
#
loop_
_entity.id
_entity.type
_entity.pdbx_description
1 polymer ?
#
loop_
_entity_poly.entity_id
_entity_poly.type
_entity_poly.pdbx_seq_one_letter_code
_entity_poly.pdbx_strand_id
1 'polypeptide(L)'
;MKMKLESAFTNAEIVTFSIYELDKLRNSDCDVVITTFPLTIDDLDIPVIETALLPGDQELARLKDTLAFSAETQTSPATDAEPLLSYFAEECFTITEANNYLDILKTRCHFLMEAGYAPPTFLDDVLERENKMTTIYQNSIAGPHPIQMGARKECIDVIILKQPAYYMDKKVRLIFLLNLDKGHLFIHKEVSRLMIRIMENDTVRKQLLACKNYAEFISILKSIL
;
A
#
# COMPACT_ATOMS: atom_id res chain seq x y z
N MET A 1 4.60 -9.67 -16.92
CA MET A 1 4.15 -9.26 -15.56
C MET A 1 5.32 -9.24 -14.59
N LYS A 2 6.01 -10.37 -14.36
CA LYS A 2 7.17 -10.46 -13.43
C LYS A 2 8.17 -9.30 -13.59
N MET A 3 8.72 -9.08 -14.78
CA MET A 3 9.67 -7.98 -15.04
C MET A 3 9.15 -6.59 -14.68
N LYS A 4 7.86 -6.31 -14.89
CA LYS A 4 7.25 -5.02 -14.50
C LYS A 4 7.19 -4.89 -12.98
N LEU A 5 6.82 -5.97 -12.28
CA LEU A 5 6.80 -6.00 -10.82
C LEU A 5 8.21 -5.94 -10.24
N GLU A 6 9.20 -6.62 -10.83
CA GLU A 6 10.62 -6.56 -10.41
C GLU A 6 11.15 -5.13 -10.57
N SER A 7 10.71 -4.42 -11.62
CA SER A 7 11.02 -3.01 -11.80
C SER A 7 10.34 -2.10 -10.77
N ALA A 8 9.05 -2.33 -10.47
CA ALA A 8 8.29 -1.49 -9.53
C ALA A 8 8.67 -1.74 -8.06
N PHE A 9 8.95 -3.00 -7.73
CA PHE A 9 9.25 -3.50 -6.39
C PHE A 9 10.68 -4.04 -6.33
N THR A 10 11.66 -3.17 -6.60
CA THR A 10 13.10 -3.53 -6.69
C THR A 10 13.70 -4.18 -5.44
N ASN A 11 13.01 -4.18 -4.29
CA ASN A 11 13.42 -4.93 -3.10
C ASN A 11 12.56 -6.15 -2.82
N ALA A 12 11.39 -6.29 -3.42
CA ALA A 12 10.54 -7.41 -3.11
C ALA A 12 11.16 -8.68 -3.69
N GLU A 13 11.12 -9.76 -2.90
CA GLU A 13 11.35 -11.09 -3.45
C GLU A 13 10.15 -11.48 -4.30
N ILE A 14 10.35 -11.56 -5.62
CA ILE A 14 9.27 -11.91 -6.54
C ILE A 14 9.34 -13.40 -6.86
N VAL A 15 8.56 -14.15 -6.10
CA VAL A 15 8.34 -15.58 -6.34
C VAL A 15 7.14 -15.76 -7.26
N THR A 16 7.30 -16.56 -8.31
CA THR A 16 6.22 -16.88 -9.26
C THR A 16 5.83 -18.33 -9.12
N PHE A 17 4.53 -18.59 -9.02
CA PHE A 17 3.96 -19.93 -8.96
C PHE A 17 2.92 -20.09 -10.05
N SER A 18 2.76 -21.32 -10.52
CA SER A 18 1.59 -21.70 -11.31
C SER A 18 0.35 -21.85 -10.40
N ILE A 19 -0.85 -21.72 -10.97
CA ILE A 19 -2.10 -22.00 -10.25
C ILE A 19 -2.19 -23.44 -9.73
N TYR A 20 -1.39 -24.36 -10.27
CA TYR A 20 -1.31 -25.75 -9.80
C TYR A 20 -0.37 -25.91 -8.59
N GLU A 21 0.29 -24.85 -8.13
CA GLU A 21 1.28 -24.87 -7.05
C GLU A 21 0.83 -24.07 -5.82
N LEU A 22 -0.48 -23.92 -5.61
CA LEU A 22 -1.04 -23.14 -4.49
C LEU A 22 -0.57 -23.59 -3.10
N ASP A 23 -0.21 -24.87 -2.93
CA ASP A 23 0.36 -25.35 -1.67
C ASP A 23 1.72 -24.73 -1.34
N LYS A 24 2.48 -24.26 -2.35
CA LYS A 24 3.72 -23.51 -2.12
C LYS A 24 3.45 -22.11 -1.58
N LEU A 25 2.36 -21.48 -2.01
CA LEU A 25 1.93 -20.16 -1.54
C LEU A 25 1.56 -20.17 -0.04
N ARG A 26 0.94 -21.26 0.41
CA ARG A 26 0.56 -21.43 1.83
C ARG A 26 1.77 -21.51 2.78
N ASN A 27 2.95 -21.86 2.26
CA ASN A 27 4.18 -22.02 3.03
C ASN A 27 5.21 -20.91 2.72
N SER A 28 4.80 -19.84 2.03
CA SER A 28 5.67 -18.72 1.67
C SER A 28 5.39 -17.49 2.54
N ASP A 29 6.45 -16.79 2.95
CA ASP A 29 6.39 -15.51 3.68
C ASP A 29 6.05 -14.35 2.71
N CYS A 30 4.95 -14.47 1.96
CA CYS A 30 4.52 -13.45 1.01
C CYS A 30 3.61 -12.42 1.67
N ASP A 31 3.89 -11.13 1.45
CA ASP A 31 3.05 -10.04 1.97
C ASP A 31 1.86 -9.72 1.04
N VAL A 32 1.96 -10.03 -0.25
CA VAL A 32 0.93 -9.77 -1.28
C VAL A 32 1.04 -10.78 -2.42
N VAL A 33 -0.11 -11.28 -2.90
CA VAL A 33 -0.21 -12.12 -4.10
C VAL A 33 -0.76 -11.29 -5.25
N ILE A 34 -0.12 -11.32 -6.41
CA ILE A 34 -0.61 -10.67 -7.62
C ILE A 34 -0.93 -11.75 -8.66
N THR A 35 -2.18 -11.82 -9.09
CA THR A 35 -2.68 -12.88 -9.98
C THR A 35 -3.42 -12.30 -11.19
N THR A 36 -3.31 -12.96 -12.33
CA THR A 36 -4.11 -12.68 -13.53
C THR A 36 -5.35 -13.57 -13.65
N PHE A 37 -5.55 -14.46 -12.68
CA PHE A 37 -6.70 -15.36 -12.58
C PHE A 37 -7.44 -15.11 -11.27
N PRO A 38 -8.78 -15.23 -11.26
CA PRO A 38 -9.53 -15.16 -10.03
C PRO A 38 -9.10 -16.31 -9.11
N LEU A 39 -8.58 -15.95 -7.94
CA LEU A 39 -8.17 -16.90 -6.92
C LEU A 39 -9.13 -16.76 -5.74
N THR A 40 -10.15 -17.60 -5.70
CA THR A 40 -10.97 -17.82 -4.50
C THR A 40 -10.28 -18.88 -3.66
N ILE A 41 -9.42 -18.43 -2.75
CA ILE A 41 -8.79 -19.30 -1.75
C ILE A 41 -9.26 -18.81 -0.39
N ASP A 42 -10.21 -19.53 0.20
CA ASP A 42 -10.88 -19.14 1.45
C ASP A 42 -9.95 -19.17 2.69
N ASP A 43 -8.74 -19.74 2.56
CA ASP A 43 -7.78 -19.95 3.66
C ASP A 43 -6.45 -19.18 3.50
N LEU A 44 -6.39 -18.14 2.66
CA LEU A 44 -5.17 -17.35 2.51
C LEU A 44 -5.19 -16.13 3.43
N ASP A 45 -4.34 -16.13 4.46
CA ASP A 45 -4.10 -14.96 5.34
C ASP A 45 -3.24 -13.87 4.66
N ILE A 46 -3.15 -13.88 3.32
CA ILE A 46 -2.31 -13.00 2.51
C ILE A 46 -3.19 -12.28 1.48
N PRO A 47 -3.05 -10.96 1.28
CA PRO A 47 -3.89 -10.20 0.36
C PRO A 47 -3.65 -10.59 -1.10
N VAL A 48 -4.72 -10.89 -1.83
CA VAL A 48 -4.67 -11.29 -3.25
C VAL A 48 -5.17 -10.17 -4.16
N ILE A 49 -4.29 -9.57 -4.96
CA ILE A 49 -4.60 -8.58 -6.00
C ILE A 49 -4.81 -9.29 -7.34
N GLU A 50 -6.06 -9.35 -7.77
CA GLU A 50 -6.40 -9.70 -9.15
C GLU A 50 -6.12 -8.52 -10.07
N THR A 51 -5.36 -8.77 -11.14
CA THR A 51 -5.05 -7.79 -12.19
C THR A 51 -5.28 -8.41 -13.56
N ALA A 52 -6.13 -7.79 -14.37
CA ALA A 52 -6.15 -8.08 -15.79
C ALA A 52 -4.80 -7.59 -16.35
N LEU A 53 -4.00 -8.53 -16.90
CA LEU A 53 -2.70 -8.34 -17.56
C LEU A 53 -2.35 -6.86 -17.80
N LEU A 54 -1.58 -6.22 -16.89
CA LEU A 54 -1.24 -4.78 -16.93
C LEU A 54 -1.15 -4.22 -18.36
N PRO A 55 -2.22 -3.60 -18.92
CA PRO A 55 -2.15 -3.05 -20.26
C PRO A 55 -1.31 -1.79 -20.15
N GLY A 56 -0.26 -1.71 -20.98
CA GLY A 56 0.45 -0.45 -21.14
C GLY A 56 -0.52 0.61 -21.64
N ASP A 57 -0.82 1.58 -20.79
CA ASP A 57 -1.21 2.99 -20.99
C ASP A 57 -2.22 3.41 -22.09
N GLN A 58 -2.76 2.52 -22.93
CA GLN A 58 -3.65 2.91 -24.04
C GLN A 58 -4.94 2.09 -24.16
N GLU A 59 -5.05 0.93 -23.51
CA GLU A 59 -6.24 0.07 -23.63
C GLU A 59 -7.35 0.41 -22.62
N LEU A 60 -7.00 1.00 -21.46
CA LEU A 60 -7.97 1.39 -20.43
C LEU A 60 -8.92 2.50 -20.90
N ALA A 61 -8.46 3.37 -21.81
CA ALA A 61 -9.28 4.44 -22.38
C ALA A 61 -10.32 3.90 -23.38
N ARG A 62 -10.01 2.81 -24.10
CA ARG A 62 -10.91 2.25 -25.11
C ARG A 62 -11.98 1.31 -24.53
N LEU A 63 -11.67 0.65 -23.42
CA LEU A 63 -12.63 -0.22 -22.72
C LEU A 63 -13.73 0.58 -22.00
N LYS A 64 -13.45 1.79 -21.52
CA LYS A 64 -14.46 2.66 -20.89
C LYS A 64 -15.55 3.11 -21.87
N ASP A 65 -15.19 3.39 -23.12
CA ASP A 65 -16.18 3.77 -24.16
C ASP A 65 -16.99 2.57 -24.67
N THR A 66 -16.44 1.36 -24.60
CA THR A 66 -17.10 0.16 -25.13
C THR A 66 -18.03 -0.50 -24.10
N LEU A 67 -17.75 -0.35 -22.81
CA LEU A 67 -18.56 -0.94 -21.72
C LEU A 67 -19.72 -0.05 -21.24
N ALA A 68 -19.83 1.19 -21.72
CA ALA A 68 -20.98 2.07 -21.44
C ALA A 68 -22.29 1.62 -22.11
N PHE A 69 -22.28 0.51 -22.84
CA PHE A 69 -23.44 0.00 -23.57
C PHE A 69 -23.72 -1.47 -23.24
N SER A 70 -23.97 -1.82 -21.98
CA SER A 70 -24.85 -2.94 -21.64
C SER A 70 -25.13 -3.06 -20.15
N ALA A 71 -26.42 -3.20 -19.84
CA ALA A 71 -27.02 -3.66 -18.60
C ALA A 71 -27.16 -2.64 -17.45
N GLU A 72 -28.28 -1.91 -17.53
CA GLU A 72 -29.02 -1.42 -16.37
C GLU A 72 -29.48 -2.61 -15.50
N THR A 73 -29.09 -2.63 -14.23
CA THR A 73 -29.97 -3.01 -13.11
C THR A 73 -29.45 -2.36 -11.84
N GLN A 74 -30.38 -1.73 -11.14
CA GLN A 74 -30.15 -0.75 -10.11
C GLN A 74 -29.75 -1.43 -8.79
N THR A 75 -28.62 -1.01 -8.23
CA THR A 75 -28.45 -0.49 -6.87
C THR A 75 -27.05 0.11 -6.84
N SER A 76 -26.96 1.42 -6.62
CA SER A 76 -25.67 2.11 -6.52
C SER A 76 -24.85 1.49 -5.39
N PRO A 77 -23.67 0.90 -5.64
CA PRO A 77 -22.74 0.61 -4.56
C PRO A 77 -22.06 1.93 -4.20
N ALA A 78 -21.98 2.24 -2.91
CA ALA A 78 -20.99 3.19 -2.41
C ALA A 78 -19.65 2.80 -3.03
N THR A 79 -18.96 3.75 -3.66
CA THR A 79 -17.68 3.48 -4.31
C THR A 79 -16.71 2.92 -3.27
N ASP A 80 -15.99 1.84 -3.58
CA ASP A 80 -14.98 1.21 -2.70
C ASP A 80 -13.91 2.18 -2.16
N ALA A 81 -13.87 3.40 -2.71
CA ALA A 81 -13.09 4.54 -2.24
C ALA A 81 -13.50 5.06 -0.84
N GLU A 82 -14.79 5.06 -0.48
CA GLU A 82 -15.22 5.54 0.84
C GLU A 82 -14.71 4.65 2.00
N PRO A 83 -14.76 3.31 1.89
CA PRO A 83 -14.12 2.41 2.85
C PRO A 83 -12.63 2.69 3.07
N LEU A 84 -11.85 2.83 1.99
CA LEU A 84 -10.40 3.01 2.10
C LEU A 84 -10.02 4.34 2.77
N LEU A 85 -10.68 5.43 2.39
CA LEU A 85 -10.38 6.76 2.93
C LEU A 85 -10.59 6.85 4.44
N SER A 86 -11.47 6.03 5.02
CA SER A 86 -11.73 5.99 6.46
C SER A 86 -10.52 5.58 7.31
N TYR A 87 -9.52 4.92 6.72
CA TYR A 87 -8.30 4.50 7.41
C TYR A 87 -7.21 5.58 7.43
N PHE A 88 -7.38 6.67 6.69
CA PHE A 88 -6.46 7.81 6.67
C PHE A 88 -6.94 8.86 7.68
N ALA A 89 -6.65 8.67 8.96
CA ALA A 89 -7.04 9.63 9.99
C ALA A 89 -6.15 10.89 9.96
N GLU A 90 -6.70 12.06 10.27
CA GLU A 90 -5.95 13.34 10.24
C GLU A 90 -4.80 13.34 11.25
N GLU A 91 -4.98 12.76 12.43
CA GLU A 91 -3.92 12.61 13.44
C GLU A 91 -2.79 11.66 12.99
N CYS A 92 -3.07 10.78 12.03
CA CYS A 92 -2.12 9.86 11.41
C CYS A 92 -1.52 10.44 10.12
N PHE A 93 -1.56 11.76 9.94
CA PHE A 93 -0.92 12.44 8.82
C PHE A 93 0.15 13.40 9.33
N THR A 94 1.36 13.34 8.76
CA THR A 94 2.47 14.20 9.17
C THR A 94 3.35 14.62 7.99
N ILE A 95 3.69 15.90 7.95
CA ILE A 95 4.74 16.44 7.07
C ILE A 95 5.93 16.82 7.95
N THR A 96 7.11 16.28 7.67
CA THR A 96 8.30 16.46 8.52
C THR A 96 9.57 16.78 7.72
N GLU A 97 10.54 17.37 8.42
CA GLU A 97 11.90 17.63 7.94
C GLU A 97 12.91 16.58 8.43
N ALA A 98 12.45 15.60 9.21
CA ALA A 98 13.28 14.48 9.62
C ALA A 98 13.87 13.75 8.40
N ASN A 99 15.12 13.32 8.52
CA ASN A 99 15.90 12.77 7.40
C ASN A 99 16.49 11.39 7.68
N ASN A 100 16.26 10.82 8.87
CA ASN A 100 16.62 9.45 9.21
C ASN A 100 15.37 8.57 9.17
N TYR A 101 15.32 7.65 8.20
CA TYR A 101 14.16 6.80 7.95
C TYR A 101 13.78 5.93 9.15
N LEU A 102 14.74 5.25 9.79
CA LEU A 102 14.44 4.39 10.94
C LEU A 102 13.99 5.18 12.15
N ASP A 103 14.55 6.39 12.37
CA ASP A 103 14.11 7.24 13.47
C ASP A 103 12.70 7.82 13.20
N ILE A 104 12.37 8.13 11.95
CA ILE A 104 10.99 8.46 11.55
C ILE A 104 10.04 7.31 11.92
N LEU A 105 10.38 6.07 11.54
CA LEU A 105 9.55 4.90 11.87
C LEU A 105 9.40 4.73 13.38
N LYS A 106 10.49 4.85 14.16
CA LYS A 106 10.44 4.77 15.63
C LYS A 106 9.47 5.80 16.21
N THR A 107 9.61 7.06 15.82
CA THR A 107 8.74 8.14 16.30
C THR A 107 7.28 7.86 15.98
N ARG A 108 6.96 7.42 14.76
CA ARG A 108 5.57 7.13 14.37
C ARG A 108 5.01 5.88 15.04
N CYS A 109 5.80 4.82 15.18
CA CYS A 109 5.38 3.62 15.92
C CYS A 109 5.08 3.95 17.39
N HIS A 110 5.92 4.75 18.06
CA HIS A 110 5.64 5.21 19.42
C HIS A 110 4.34 6.01 19.50
N PHE A 111 4.12 6.95 18.57
CA PHE A 111 2.86 7.70 18.48
C PHE A 111 1.65 6.77 18.37
N LEU A 112 1.68 5.78 17.48
CA LEU A 112 0.57 4.83 17.29
C LEU A 112 0.34 3.95 18.53
N MET A 113 1.40 3.52 19.21
CA MET A 113 1.29 2.75 20.46
C MET A 113 0.69 3.59 21.60
N GLU A 114 1.16 4.82 21.78
CA GLU A 114 0.69 5.75 22.82
C GLU A 114 -0.76 6.21 22.58
N ALA A 115 -1.14 6.42 21.32
CA ALA A 115 -2.50 6.77 20.92
C ALA A 115 -3.46 5.57 20.93
N GLY A 116 -2.98 4.36 21.27
CA GLY A 116 -3.81 3.16 21.41
C GLY A 116 -4.17 2.46 20.11
N TYR A 117 -3.58 2.85 18.98
CA TYR A 117 -3.77 2.20 17.67
C TYR A 117 -3.05 0.85 17.59
N ALA A 118 -1.86 0.76 18.20
CA ALA A 118 -0.96 -0.37 18.01
C ALA A 118 -0.60 -1.08 19.34
N PRO A 119 -0.25 -2.37 19.30
CA PRO A 119 0.23 -3.10 20.47
C PRO A 119 1.67 -2.69 20.85
N PRO A 120 2.13 -2.97 22.08
CA PRO A 120 3.49 -2.61 22.52
C PRO A 120 4.63 -3.23 21.70
N THR A 121 4.37 -4.31 20.96
CA THR A 121 5.36 -4.98 20.09
C THR A 121 5.51 -4.32 18.72
N PHE A 122 4.61 -3.40 18.36
CA PHE A 122 4.48 -2.88 17.00
C PHE A 122 5.79 -2.30 16.44
N LEU A 123 6.54 -1.55 17.25
CA LEU A 123 7.82 -1.01 16.83
C LEU A 123 8.81 -2.11 16.44
N ASP A 124 8.95 -3.13 17.30
CA ASP A 124 9.88 -4.22 17.08
C ASP A 124 9.47 -5.02 15.84
N ASP A 125 8.17 -5.29 15.66
CA ASP A 125 7.62 -5.99 14.51
C ASP A 125 7.85 -5.24 13.18
N VAL A 126 7.71 -3.90 13.19
CA VAL A 126 7.97 -3.05 12.02
C VAL A 126 9.46 -2.99 11.70
N LEU A 127 10.32 -2.79 12.69
CA LEU A 127 11.77 -2.73 12.47
C LEU A 127 12.33 -4.09 12.06
N GLU A 128 11.81 -5.19 12.60
CA GLU A 128 12.19 -6.54 12.16
C GLU A 128 11.86 -6.72 10.67
N ARG A 129 10.64 -6.36 10.23
CA ARG A 129 10.24 -6.42 8.82
C ARG A 129 11.17 -5.60 7.93
N GLU A 130 11.48 -4.38 8.35
CA GLU A 130 12.26 -3.42 7.56
C GLU A 130 13.75 -3.79 7.47
N ASN A 131 14.31 -4.39 8.52
CA ASN A 131 15.71 -4.85 8.57
C ASN A 131 15.93 -6.11 7.73
N LYS A 132 14.94 -7.00 7.63
CA LYS A 132 14.99 -8.17 6.73
C LYS A 132 15.06 -7.73 5.28
N MET A 133 14.16 -6.82 4.89
CA MET A 133 14.04 -6.32 3.54
C MET A 133 13.26 -5.01 3.55
N THR A 134 13.94 -3.91 3.22
CA THR A 134 13.34 -2.57 3.18
C THR A 134 12.10 -2.52 2.29
N THR A 135 11.03 -1.96 2.82
CA THR A 135 9.75 -1.73 2.14
C THR A 135 9.72 -0.42 1.34
N ILE A 136 10.87 0.23 1.15
CA ILE A 136 11.05 1.33 0.19
C ILE A 136 11.02 0.77 -1.24
N TYR A 137 10.01 1.17 -1.98
CA TYR A 137 9.74 0.81 -3.37
C TYR A 137 10.24 1.88 -4.35
N GLN A 138 9.94 1.69 -5.64
CA GLN A 138 10.31 2.66 -6.67
C GLN A 138 9.67 4.04 -6.37
N ASN A 139 10.29 5.10 -6.90
CA ASN A 139 9.74 6.45 -6.88
C ASN A 139 9.53 7.03 -5.47
N SER A 140 10.33 6.58 -4.50
CA SER A 140 10.38 7.13 -3.13
C SER A 140 9.11 6.94 -2.31
N ILE A 141 8.39 5.86 -2.59
CA ILE A 141 7.25 5.38 -1.81
C ILE A 141 7.71 4.25 -0.88
N ALA A 142 7.26 4.23 0.36
CA ALA A 142 7.49 3.12 1.27
C ALA A 142 6.17 2.65 1.90
N GLY A 143 6.05 1.35 2.12
CA GLY A 143 4.89 0.72 2.75
C GLY A 143 5.24 -0.14 3.97
N PRO A 144 5.92 0.40 4.99
CA PRO A 144 6.30 -0.37 6.18
C PRO A 144 5.06 -0.90 6.90
N HIS A 145 5.16 -2.11 7.42
CA HIS A 145 4.11 -2.83 8.12
C HIS A 145 4.77 -3.80 9.11
N PRO A 146 4.09 -4.18 10.20
CA PRO A 146 4.64 -5.13 11.15
C PRO A 146 4.71 -6.53 10.52
N ILE A 147 5.74 -7.31 10.87
CA ILE A 147 5.82 -8.72 10.46
C ILE A 147 4.68 -9.56 11.06
N GLN A 148 4.12 -9.13 12.20
CA GLN A 148 2.90 -9.69 12.78
C GLN A 148 1.80 -8.63 12.83
N MET A 149 0.73 -8.84 12.07
CA MET A 149 -0.46 -7.99 12.15
C MET A 149 -1.19 -8.22 13.48
N GLY A 150 -1.65 -7.13 14.09
CA GLY A 150 -2.28 -7.15 15.41
C GLY A 150 -2.70 -5.77 15.90
N ALA A 151 -3.19 -4.91 14.99
CA ALA A 151 -3.65 -3.57 15.35
C ALA A 151 -4.77 -3.63 16.40
N ARG A 152 -4.77 -2.66 17.31
CA ARG A 152 -5.88 -2.43 18.26
C ARG A 152 -6.98 -1.57 17.64
N LYS A 153 -6.56 -0.66 16.75
CA LYS A 153 -7.40 0.16 15.89
C LYS A 153 -6.62 0.39 14.59
N GLU A 154 -7.31 0.25 13.47
CA GLU A 154 -6.75 0.29 12.14
C GLU A 154 -6.44 1.72 11.74
N CYS A 155 -5.26 1.95 11.15
CA CYS A 155 -4.93 3.21 10.51
C CYS A 155 -3.81 3.04 9.48
N ILE A 156 -3.77 3.95 8.53
CA ILE A 156 -2.64 4.17 7.62
C ILE A 156 -1.97 5.47 8.04
N ASP A 157 -0.80 5.36 8.65
CA ASP A 157 -0.02 6.51 9.08
C ASP A 157 0.81 7.04 7.92
N VAL A 158 0.49 8.25 7.47
CA VAL A 158 1.08 8.89 6.30
C VAL A 158 2.13 9.89 6.73
N ILE A 159 3.35 9.70 6.22
CA ILE A 159 4.47 10.60 6.46
C ILE A 159 5.01 11.12 5.14
N ILE A 160 5.04 12.44 4.99
CA ILE A 160 5.64 13.14 3.86
C ILE A 160 6.89 13.86 4.32
N LEU A 161 8.02 13.54 3.69
CA LEU A 161 9.30 14.16 3.96
C LEU A 161 9.52 15.35 3.03
N LYS A 162 9.78 16.53 3.62
CA LYS A 162 10.12 17.74 2.83
C LYS A 162 11.41 17.52 2.04
N GLN A 163 12.38 16.85 2.65
CA GLN A 163 13.61 16.40 2.00
C GLN A 163 13.67 14.87 1.99
N PRO A 164 14.27 14.25 0.97
CA PRO A 164 14.41 12.80 0.95
C PRO A 164 15.29 12.28 2.08
N ALA A 165 14.84 11.20 2.71
CA ALA A 165 15.69 10.34 3.52
C ALA A 165 16.25 9.21 2.66
N TYR A 166 17.33 8.58 3.14
CA TYR A 166 17.95 7.44 2.49
C TYR A 166 18.09 6.28 3.48
N TYR A 167 17.83 5.07 2.99
CA TYR A 167 18.03 3.83 3.74
C TYR A 167 18.41 2.71 2.76
N MET A 168 19.51 2.00 3.03
CA MET A 168 20.06 0.96 2.15
C MET A 168 20.12 1.40 0.66
N ASP A 169 20.73 2.57 0.43
CA ASP A 169 20.86 3.24 -0.89
C ASP A 169 19.55 3.61 -1.59
N LYS A 170 18.41 3.52 -0.89
CA LYS A 170 17.09 3.88 -1.43
C LYS A 170 16.58 5.18 -0.87
N LYS A 171 16.06 6.01 -1.79
CA LYS A 171 15.49 7.31 -1.51
C LYS A 171 14.01 7.15 -1.13
N VAL A 172 13.58 7.72 0.00
CA VAL A 172 12.17 7.72 0.44
C VAL A 172 11.68 9.14 0.70
N ARG A 173 10.39 9.40 0.40
CA ARG A 173 9.74 10.70 0.62
C ARG A 173 8.28 10.61 1.04
N LEU A 174 7.56 9.57 0.64
CA LEU A 174 6.17 9.33 1.03
C LEU A 174 6.08 7.93 1.63
N ILE A 175 5.67 7.85 2.89
CA ILE A 175 5.61 6.62 3.67
C ILE A 175 4.15 6.39 4.04
N PHE A 176 3.67 5.18 3.80
CA PHE A 176 2.41 4.64 4.29
C PHE A 176 2.76 3.57 5.32
N LEU A 177 2.75 3.90 6.61
CA LEU A 177 2.96 2.93 7.68
C LEU A 177 1.61 2.26 8.01
N LEU A 178 1.50 0.97 7.67
CA LEU A 178 0.26 0.22 7.79
C LEU A 178 0.17 -0.38 9.21
N ASN A 179 -0.85 0.05 9.97
CA ASN A 179 -1.24 -0.58 11.23
C ASN A 179 -2.62 -1.21 11.05
N LEU A 180 -2.63 -2.48 10.65
CA LEU A 180 -3.83 -3.25 10.35
C LEU A 180 -3.85 -4.55 11.18
N ASP A 181 -5.06 -5.04 11.46
CA ASP A 181 -5.25 -6.36 12.03
C ASP A 181 -5.45 -7.42 10.93
N LYS A 182 -5.27 -8.70 11.27
CA LYS A 182 -5.39 -9.84 10.33
C LYS A 182 -6.75 -9.89 9.63
N GLY A 183 -7.82 -9.41 10.26
CA GLY A 183 -9.15 -9.33 9.64
C GLY A 183 -9.27 -8.32 8.49
N HIS A 184 -8.26 -7.46 8.27
CA HIS A 184 -8.33 -6.32 7.36
C HIS A 184 -7.41 -6.46 6.13
N LEU A 185 -7.18 -7.69 5.66
CA LEU A 185 -6.38 -7.97 4.45
C LEU A 185 -6.90 -7.24 3.21
N PHE A 186 -8.21 -7.03 3.10
CA PHE A 186 -8.80 -6.22 2.04
C PHE A 186 -8.23 -4.79 2.02
N ILE A 187 -8.03 -4.17 3.18
CA ILE A 187 -7.47 -2.81 3.26
C ILE A 187 -6.00 -2.81 2.90
N HIS A 188 -5.24 -3.81 3.36
CA HIS A 188 -3.85 -3.97 2.96
C HIS A 188 -3.70 -4.05 1.44
N LYS A 189 -4.59 -4.81 0.79
CA LYS A 189 -4.70 -4.94 -0.66
C LYS A 189 -5.00 -3.60 -1.35
N GLU A 190 -5.98 -2.85 -0.86
CA GLU A 190 -6.34 -1.55 -1.45
C GLU A 190 -5.23 -0.49 -1.27
N VAL A 191 -4.57 -0.44 -0.12
CA VAL A 191 -3.42 0.45 0.11
C VAL A 191 -2.25 0.07 -0.79
N SER A 192 -1.99 -1.23 -0.99
CA SER A 192 -0.96 -1.71 -1.93
C SER A 192 -1.25 -1.27 -3.37
N ARG A 193 -2.51 -1.38 -3.82
CA ARG A 193 -2.93 -0.87 -5.13
C ARG A 193 -2.78 0.65 -5.24
N LEU A 194 -3.14 1.38 -4.18
CA LEU A 194 -2.97 2.83 -4.13
C LEU A 194 -1.51 3.22 -4.30
N MET A 195 -0.59 2.56 -3.59
CA MET A 195 0.85 2.78 -3.73
C MET A 195 1.32 2.52 -5.17
N ILE A 196 0.87 1.44 -5.83
CA ILE A 196 1.19 1.17 -7.24
C ILE A 196 0.73 2.32 -8.14
N ARG A 197 -0.54 2.75 -8.00
CA ARG A 197 -1.07 3.88 -8.80
C ARG A 197 -0.25 5.16 -8.61
N ILE A 198 0.20 5.44 -7.38
CA ILE A 198 1.04 6.61 -7.07
C ILE A 198 2.46 6.45 -7.65
N MET A 199 3.03 5.25 -7.60
CA MET A 199 4.33 4.97 -8.19
C MET A 199 4.32 5.17 -9.71
N GLU A 200 3.24 4.78 -10.40
CA GLU A 200 3.10 4.88 -11.85
C GLU A 200 2.68 6.29 -12.34
N ASN A 201 2.18 7.16 -11.46
CA ASN A 201 1.69 8.49 -11.82
C ASN A 201 2.55 9.63 -11.25
N ASP A 202 3.45 10.15 -12.07
CA ASP A 202 4.36 11.26 -11.74
C ASP A 202 3.64 12.55 -11.30
N THR A 203 2.52 12.88 -11.95
CA THR A 203 1.75 14.10 -11.66
C THR A 203 1.17 14.02 -10.26
N VAL A 204 0.46 12.93 -9.97
CA VAL A 204 -0.15 12.66 -8.66
C VAL A 204 0.90 12.62 -7.57
N ARG A 205 2.01 11.91 -7.80
CA ARG A 205 3.09 11.83 -6.81
C ARG A 205 3.70 13.19 -6.51
N LYS A 206 3.92 14.05 -7.51
CA LYS A 206 4.39 15.42 -7.31
C LYS A 206 3.39 16.26 -6.52
N GLN A 207 2.09 16.09 -6.77
CA GLN A 207 1.04 16.77 -6.00
C GLN A 207 1.03 16.32 -4.55
N LEU A 208 1.08 15.01 -4.28
CA LEU A 208 1.14 14.47 -2.92
C LEU A 208 2.38 14.97 -2.18
N LEU A 209 3.55 14.97 -2.82
CA LEU A 209 4.79 15.48 -2.21
C LEU A 209 4.82 17.01 -2.00
N ALA A 210 3.87 17.74 -2.59
CA ALA A 210 3.74 19.19 -2.48
C ALA A 210 2.53 19.64 -1.64
N CYS A 211 1.69 18.69 -1.18
CA CYS A 211 0.53 19.03 -0.36
C CYS A 211 0.98 19.63 0.98
N LYS A 212 0.19 20.55 1.52
CA LYS A 212 0.54 21.32 2.71
C LYS A 212 -0.15 20.85 3.98
N ASN A 213 -1.18 20.04 3.83
CA ASN A 213 -2.04 19.61 4.92
C ASN A 213 -2.81 18.35 4.53
N TYR A 214 -3.45 17.75 5.53
CA TYR A 214 -4.26 16.55 5.39
C TYR A 214 -5.41 16.71 4.38
N ALA A 215 -6.10 17.85 4.38
CA ALA A 215 -7.22 18.09 3.46
C ALA A 215 -6.80 18.08 1.99
N GLU A 216 -5.67 18.71 1.66
CA GLU A 216 -5.07 18.66 0.32
C GLU A 216 -4.66 17.23 -0.05
N PHE A 217 -4.02 16.50 0.87
CA PHE A 217 -3.63 15.11 0.67
C PHE A 217 -4.84 14.22 0.32
N ILE A 218 -5.90 14.28 1.13
CA ILE A 218 -7.14 13.52 0.88
C ILE A 218 -7.81 13.94 -0.43
N SER A 219 -7.80 15.23 -0.76
CA SER A 219 -8.36 15.70 -2.04
C SER A 219 -7.62 15.10 -3.24
N ILE A 220 -6.30 14.94 -3.15
CA ILE A 220 -5.49 14.33 -4.21
C ILE A 220 -5.77 12.82 -4.28
N LEU A 221 -5.82 12.12 -3.13
CA LEU A 221 -6.18 10.70 -3.09
C LEU A 221 -7.55 10.44 -3.73
N LYS A 222 -8.56 11.26 -3.43
CA LYS A 222 -9.90 11.15 -4.02
C LYS A 222 -9.90 11.21 -5.56
N SER A 223 -8.95 11.90 -6.18
CA SER A 223 -8.88 11.99 -7.65
C SER A 223 -8.34 10.73 -8.35
N ILE A 224 -7.78 9.79 -7.59
CA ILE A 224 -7.12 8.57 -8.12
C ILE A 224 -7.72 7.27 -7.60
N LEU A 225 -8.73 7.34 -6.74
CA LEU A 225 -9.44 6.18 -6.20
C LEU A 225 -10.55 5.71 -7.14
#